data_AF-A0A354ZCC6-F1
#
_entry.id   AF-A0A354ZCC6-F1
#
_cell.length_a   1.000
_cell.length_b   1.000
_cell.length_c   1.000
_cell.angle_alpha   90.00
_cell.angle_beta   90.00
_cell.angle_gamma   90.00
#
_symmetry.space_group_name_H-M   'P 1'
#
loop_
_entity.id
_entity.type
_entity.pdbx_description
1 polymer ?
#
loop_
_entity_poly.entity_id
_entity_poly.type
_entity_poly.pdbx_seq_one_letter_code
_entity_poly.pdbx_strand_id
1 'polypeptide(L)'
;WKPVLRLTPGTPSSGGIVWFFETDASLSLTQNLIKYTNSAFNAGFHFIIKNSAGLSLGFTLSSVNASFWRYYTSLLPKAGDLDPSVYARNFFSDLWDSLSIWDTSALQRTLFKLQKLSLALSVDAHDWFLKGSVDAGPTLVTPLSGRPYYEMDVSFTLSVTWKDISAIKSSISYSDGSFND
;
A
#
# COMPACT_ATOMS: atom_id res chain seq x y z
N TRP A 1 -14.55 1.71 -15.10
CA TRP A 1 -13.81 2.82 -15.72
C TRP A 1 -12.60 3.08 -14.83
N LYS A 2 -11.37 2.88 -15.32
CA LYS A 2 -10.12 3.17 -14.56
C LYS A 2 -9.60 4.51 -15.08
N PRO A 3 -9.73 5.62 -14.34
CA PRO A 3 -9.15 6.88 -14.76
C PRO A 3 -7.63 6.79 -14.59
N VAL A 4 -6.89 6.72 -15.70
CA VAL A 4 -5.44 6.85 -15.70
C VAL A 4 -5.12 8.31 -16.02
N LEU A 5 -4.73 9.09 -15.01
CA LEU A 5 -4.28 10.46 -15.21
C LEU A 5 -2.82 10.43 -15.67
N ARG A 6 -2.60 10.52 -16.98
CA ARG A 6 -1.27 10.70 -17.57
C ARG A 6 -1.02 12.17 -17.79
N LEU A 7 -0.20 12.78 -16.93
CA LEU A 7 0.34 14.11 -17.18
C LEU A 7 1.57 13.95 -18.09
N THR A 8 1.39 14.19 -19.39
CA THR A 8 2.51 14.25 -20.33
C THR A 8 3.23 15.59 -20.15
N PRO A 9 4.53 15.61 -19.83
CA PRO A 9 5.28 16.86 -19.70
C PRO A 9 5.36 17.58 -21.06
N GLY A 10 5.34 18.92 -21.04
CA GLY A 10 5.63 19.73 -22.22
C GLY A 10 7.04 19.46 -22.74
N THR A 11 7.20 19.56 -24.06
CA THR A 11 8.45 19.27 -24.78
C THR A 11 9.64 20.00 -24.14
N PRO A 12 10.65 19.30 -23.62
CA PRO A 12 11.79 19.94 -22.97
C PRO A 12 12.66 20.66 -24.00
N SER A 13 13.11 21.88 -23.67
CA SER A 13 14.28 22.48 -24.32
C SER A 13 15.53 21.65 -24.03
N SER A 14 16.46 21.59 -24.99
CA SER A 14 17.61 20.67 -24.94
C SER A 14 18.40 20.80 -23.63
N GLY A 15 18.42 19.74 -22.83
CA GLY A 15 19.16 19.66 -21.56
C GLY A 15 18.29 19.57 -20.29
N GLY A 16 16.96 19.72 -20.39
CA GLY A 16 16.07 19.64 -19.23
C GLY A 16 15.79 18.20 -18.76
N ILE A 17 15.81 17.98 -17.44
CA ILE A 17 15.30 16.75 -16.83
C ILE A 17 13.78 16.74 -16.95
N VAL A 18 13.23 15.69 -17.60
CA VAL A 18 11.78 15.49 -17.72
C VAL A 18 11.30 14.57 -16.62
N TRP A 19 10.19 14.91 -15.98
CA TRP A 19 9.56 14.11 -14.93
C TRP A 19 8.25 13.51 -15.43
N PHE A 20 8.09 12.21 -15.27
CA PHE A 20 6.88 11.46 -15.59
C PHE A 20 6.18 11.04 -14.30
N PHE A 21 4.87 11.26 -14.25
CA PHE A 21 4.03 10.92 -13.11
C PHE A 21 2.93 9.97 -13.58
N GLU A 22 2.88 8.79 -12.97
CA GLU A 22 1.84 7.78 -13.17
C GLU A 22 1.12 7.60 -11.84
N THR A 23 -0.21 7.73 -11.83
CA THR A 23 -1.02 7.47 -10.64
C THR A 23 -2.23 6.65 -11.02
N ASP A 24 -2.48 5.60 -10.23
CA ASP A 24 -3.63 4.73 -10.35
C ASP A 24 -4.28 4.58 -8.97
N ALA A 25 -5.58 4.86 -8.89
CA ALA A 25 -6.36 4.63 -7.70
C ALA A 25 -7.52 3.69 -8.02
N SER A 26 -7.73 2.68 -7.18
CA SER A 26 -8.84 1.74 -7.26
C SER A 26 -9.62 1.74 -5.97
N LEU A 27 -10.87 2.22 -6.02
CA LEU A 27 -11.79 2.21 -4.90
C LEU A 27 -12.95 1.27 -5.24
N SER A 28 -13.24 0.32 -4.37
CA SER A 28 -14.32 -0.64 -4.56
C SER A 28 -15.10 -0.83 -3.27
N LEU A 29 -16.41 -0.60 -3.32
CA LEU A 29 -17.33 -0.85 -2.22
C LEU A 29 -18.24 -2.02 -2.58
N THR A 30 -18.22 -3.05 -1.74
CA THR A 30 -19.15 -4.18 -1.81
C THR A 30 -20.02 -4.15 -0.56
N GLN A 31 -21.33 -4.17 -0.73
CA GLN A 31 -22.30 -4.08 0.36
C GLN A 31 -23.40 -5.11 0.17
N ASN A 32 -23.66 -5.93 1.19
CA ASN A 32 -24.86 -6.74 1.23
C ASN A 32 -26.03 -5.90 1.77
N LEU A 33 -27.13 -5.81 1.02
CA LEU A 33 -28.29 -4.98 1.39
C LEU A 33 -29.21 -5.64 2.43
N ILE A 34 -29.22 -6.98 2.50
CA ILE A 34 -30.03 -7.73 3.48
C ILE A 34 -29.31 -7.76 4.82
N LYS A 35 -28.00 -8.07 4.79
CA LYS A 35 -27.13 -8.08 5.96
C LYS A 35 -26.13 -6.93 5.83
N TYR A 36 -26.56 -5.73 6.22
CA TYR A 36 -25.73 -4.52 6.06
C TYR A 36 -24.39 -4.57 6.81
N THR A 37 -24.27 -5.42 7.84
CA THR A 37 -23.01 -5.62 8.56
C THR A 37 -21.93 -6.29 7.72
N ASN A 38 -22.31 -6.93 6.60
CA ASN A 38 -21.38 -7.48 5.63
C ASN A 38 -21.11 -6.43 4.53
N SER A 39 -20.04 -5.67 4.74
CA SER A 39 -19.57 -4.63 3.84
C SER A 39 -18.06 -4.72 3.70
N ALA A 40 -17.52 -4.55 2.51
CA ALA A 40 -16.09 -4.46 2.29
C ALA A 40 -15.78 -3.26 1.40
N PHE A 41 -14.93 -2.36 1.88
CA PHE A 41 -14.35 -1.29 1.09
C PHE A 41 -12.88 -1.59 0.86
N ASN A 42 -12.47 -1.64 -0.41
CA ASN A 42 -11.11 -1.88 -0.84
C ASN A 42 -10.57 -0.61 -1.47
N ALA A 43 -9.43 -0.14 -0.98
CA ALA A 43 -8.71 1.01 -1.52
C ALA A 43 -7.30 0.57 -1.94
N GLY A 44 -7.01 0.72 -3.22
CA GLY A 44 -5.68 0.56 -3.78
C GLY A 44 -5.20 1.90 -4.32
N PHE A 45 -3.97 2.26 -4.00
CA PHE A 45 -3.30 3.44 -4.51
C PHE A 45 -1.92 3.04 -5.03
N HIS A 46 -1.62 3.48 -6.23
CA HIS A 46 -0.34 3.24 -6.89
C HIS A 46 0.14 4.55 -7.50
N PHE A 47 1.43 4.82 -7.31
CA PHE A 47 2.05 6.05 -7.72
C PHE A 47 3.47 5.76 -8.17
N ILE A 48 3.85 6.23 -9.36
CA ILE A 48 5.21 6.13 -9.84
C ILE A 48 5.65 7.51 -10.34
N ILE A 49 6.81 7.95 -9.87
CA ILE A 49 7.55 9.08 -10.41
C ILE A 49 8.76 8.53 -11.13
N LYS A 50 9.00 8.96 -12.36
CA LYS A 50 10.22 8.65 -13.11
C LYS A 50 10.82 9.93 -13.64
N ASN A 51 12.13 9.98 -13.82
CA ASN A 51 12.77 11.04 -14.58
C ASN A 51 13.54 10.51 -15.79
N SER A 52 13.82 11.40 -16.74
CA SER A 52 14.61 11.08 -17.93
C SER A 52 16.09 10.76 -17.63
N ALA A 53 16.56 11.04 -16.41
CA ALA A 53 17.93 10.76 -15.97
C ALA A 53 18.08 9.38 -15.31
N GLY A 54 17.03 8.55 -15.27
CA GLY A 54 17.12 7.16 -14.81
C GLY A 54 16.68 6.90 -13.36
N LEU A 55 16.12 7.89 -12.66
CA LEU A 55 15.50 7.74 -11.35
C LEU A 55 14.04 7.30 -11.51
N SER A 56 13.62 6.27 -10.77
CA SER A 56 12.23 5.86 -10.64
C SER A 56 11.90 5.54 -9.19
N LEU A 57 10.84 6.15 -8.68
CA LEU A 57 10.27 5.91 -7.36
C LEU A 57 8.83 5.41 -7.53
N GLY A 58 8.56 4.20 -7.07
CA GLY A 58 7.24 3.58 -7.05
C GLY A 58 6.74 3.44 -5.62
N PHE A 59 5.46 3.74 -5.42
CA PHE A 59 4.75 3.57 -4.16
C PHE A 59 3.44 2.83 -4.43
N THR A 60 3.16 1.79 -3.65
CA THR A 60 1.91 1.04 -3.72
C THR A 60 1.35 0.83 -2.33
N LEU A 61 0.07 1.13 -2.16
CA LEU A 61 -0.67 1.00 -0.92
C LEU A 61 -1.98 0.25 -1.21
N SER A 62 -2.29 -0.76 -0.41
CA SER A 62 -3.56 -1.47 -0.45
C SER A 62 -4.14 -1.59 0.95
N SER A 63 -5.40 -1.20 1.11
CA SER A 63 -6.13 -1.18 2.38
C SER A 63 -7.53 -1.74 2.21
N VAL A 64 -7.99 -2.47 3.21
CA VAL A 64 -9.32 -3.09 3.26
C VAL A 64 -10.02 -2.70 4.54
N ASN A 65 -11.30 -2.34 4.42
CA ASN A 65 -12.18 -2.05 5.53
C ASN A 65 -13.41 -2.95 5.46
N ALA A 66 -13.47 -3.94 6.35
CA ALA A 66 -14.55 -4.93 6.43
C ALA A 66 -15.80 -4.45 7.19
N SER A 67 -15.87 -3.18 7.58
CA SER A 67 -16.99 -2.62 8.35
C SER A 67 -17.31 -1.19 7.92
N PHE A 68 -17.27 -0.95 6.60
CA PHE A 68 -17.56 0.34 5.98
C PHE A 68 -18.96 0.88 6.33
N TRP A 69 -19.92 0.00 6.63
CA TRP A 69 -21.27 0.39 7.09
C TRP A 69 -21.28 1.29 8.33
N ARG A 70 -20.22 1.29 9.15
CA ARG A 70 -20.11 2.09 10.37
C ARG A 70 -19.98 3.60 10.13
N TYR A 71 -19.74 4.04 8.90
CA TYR A 71 -19.61 5.47 8.57
C TYR A 71 -20.94 6.14 8.16
N TYR A 72 -21.96 5.36 7.80
CA TYR A 72 -23.28 5.89 7.38
C TYR A 72 -24.43 5.23 8.16
N THR A 73 -24.20 5.02 9.46
CA THR A 73 -25.14 4.37 10.37
C THR A 73 -26.48 5.09 10.46
N SER A 74 -26.54 6.40 10.18
CA SER A 74 -27.77 7.19 10.13
C SER A 74 -28.75 6.78 9.03
N LEU A 75 -28.26 6.09 7.99
CA LEU A 75 -29.08 5.62 6.86
C LEU A 75 -29.62 4.20 7.09
N LEU A 76 -29.19 3.52 8.16
CA LEU A 76 -29.51 2.13 8.42
C LEU A 76 -30.66 2.02 9.45
N PRO A 77 -31.65 1.15 9.20
CA PRO A 77 -32.71 0.91 10.17
C PRO A 77 -32.16 0.18 11.40
N LYS A 78 -32.74 0.48 12.57
CA LYS A 78 -32.49 -0.32 13.78
C LYS A 78 -33.06 -1.71 13.57
N ALA A 79 -32.26 -2.75 13.81
CA ALA A 79 -32.65 -4.14 13.60
C ALA A 79 -32.51 -4.92 14.92
N GLY A 80 -33.62 -5.15 15.61
CA GLY A 80 -33.63 -5.79 16.93
C GLY A 80 -32.80 -4.98 17.94
N ASP A 81 -31.90 -5.67 18.65
CA ASP A 81 -31.01 -5.07 19.66
C ASP A 81 -29.78 -4.36 19.06
N LEU A 82 -29.59 -4.40 17.74
CA LEU A 82 -28.47 -3.76 17.08
C LEU A 82 -28.85 -2.32 16.71
N ASP A 83 -28.38 -1.36 17.51
CA ASP A 83 -28.45 0.08 17.20
C ASP A 83 -27.19 0.51 16.43
N PRO A 84 -27.29 0.81 15.11
CA PRO A 84 -26.14 1.22 14.31
C PRO A 84 -25.47 2.49 14.84
N SER A 85 -26.20 3.39 15.51
CA SER A 85 -25.66 4.67 15.99
C SER A 85 -24.57 4.50 17.05
N VAL A 86 -24.62 3.44 17.85
CA VAL A 86 -23.62 3.11 18.87
C VAL A 86 -22.27 2.72 18.24
N TYR A 87 -22.30 2.18 17.02
CA TYR A 87 -21.11 1.73 16.28
C TYR A 87 -20.62 2.77 15.26
N ALA A 88 -21.20 3.97 15.27
CA ALA A 88 -20.83 5.03 14.36
C ALA A 88 -19.35 5.39 14.51
N ARG A 89 -18.66 5.54 13.37
CA ARG A 89 -17.31 6.08 13.33
C ARG A 89 -17.22 7.22 12.33
N ASN A 90 -16.26 8.10 12.56
CA ASN A 90 -15.93 9.15 11.60
C ASN A 90 -14.92 8.59 10.58
N PHE A 91 -15.24 8.72 9.30
CA PHE A 91 -14.41 8.24 8.20
C PHE A 91 -13.04 8.93 8.16
N PHE A 92 -13.00 10.25 8.35
CA PHE A 92 -11.77 11.02 8.23
C PHE A 92 -10.80 10.75 9.38
N SER A 93 -11.30 10.63 10.61
CA SER A 93 -10.44 10.27 11.75
C SER A 93 -9.86 8.87 11.59
N ASP A 94 -10.68 7.92 11.10
CA ASP A 94 -10.25 6.53 10.93
C ASP A 94 -9.25 6.37 9.78
N LEU A 95 -9.40 7.17 8.72
CA LEU A 95 -8.44 7.27 7.62
C LEU A 95 -7.11 7.89 8.11
N TRP A 96 -7.16 8.95 8.91
CA TRP A 96 -5.95 9.55 9.48
C TRP A 96 -5.21 8.58 10.41
N ASP A 97 -5.93 7.90 11.28
CA ASP A 97 -5.38 6.84 12.14
C ASP A 97 -4.74 5.73 11.30
N SER A 98 -5.28 5.42 10.11
CA SER A 98 -4.72 4.41 9.21
C SER A 98 -3.41 4.82 8.52
N LEU A 99 -3.14 6.13 8.41
CA LEU A 99 -1.90 6.66 7.87
C LEU A 99 -0.83 6.88 8.95
N SER A 100 -1.20 6.76 10.23
CA SER A 100 -0.31 7.00 11.37
C SER A 100 0.61 5.80 11.62
N ILE A 101 1.52 5.54 10.69
CA ILE A 101 2.45 4.39 10.71
C ILE A 101 3.36 4.34 11.95
N TRP A 102 3.50 5.47 12.65
CA TRP A 102 4.28 5.64 13.88
C TRP A 102 3.53 5.26 15.17
N ASP A 103 2.20 5.16 15.14
CA ASP A 103 1.38 4.83 16.31
C ASP A 103 0.68 3.48 16.12
N THR A 104 1.24 2.44 16.71
CA THR A 104 0.72 1.07 16.65
C THR A 104 -0.69 0.96 17.24
N SER A 105 -1.03 1.78 18.24
CA SER A 105 -2.36 1.78 18.84
C SER A 105 -3.41 2.37 17.90
N ALA A 106 -3.06 3.41 17.14
CA ALA A 106 -3.93 3.99 16.11
C ALA A 106 -4.16 3.01 14.96
N LEU A 107 -3.10 2.32 14.49
CA LEU A 107 -3.19 1.29 13.45
C LEU A 107 -4.05 0.08 13.87
N GLN A 108 -3.97 -0.30 15.14
CA GLN A 108 -4.84 -1.36 15.69
C GLN A 108 -6.30 -0.91 15.77
N ARG A 109 -6.54 0.35 16.18
CA ARG A 109 -7.88 0.91 16.35
C ARG A 109 -8.61 1.15 15.03
N THR A 110 -7.93 1.58 13.98
CA THR A 110 -8.56 1.91 12.69
C THR A 110 -9.27 0.70 12.06
N LEU A 111 -10.37 0.93 11.33
CA LEU A 111 -11.04 -0.11 10.56
C LEU A 111 -10.40 -0.31 9.18
N PHE A 112 -9.58 0.63 8.71
CA PHE A 112 -8.78 0.48 7.51
C PHE A 112 -7.54 -0.36 7.82
N LYS A 113 -7.58 -1.62 7.39
CA LYS A 113 -6.48 -2.56 7.59
C LYS A 113 -5.58 -2.56 6.37
N LEU A 114 -4.33 -2.16 6.57
CA LEU A 114 -3.27 -2.24 5.57
C LEU A 114 -3.07 -3.70 5.15
N GLN A 115 -3.19 -3.97 3.86
CA GLN A 115 -2.93 -5.28 3.26
C GLN A 115 -1.57 -5.33 2.56
N LYS A 116 -1.13 -4.21 2.00
CA LYS A 116 0.18 -4.12 1.34
C LYS A 116 0.68 -2.69 1.33
N LEU A 117 1.94 -2.54 1.65
CA LEU A 117 2.73 -1.32 1.45
C LEU A 117 3.99 -1.72 0.68
N SER A 118 4.28 -1.04 -0.42
CA SER A 118 5.46 -1.30 -1.23
C SER A 118 6.07 0.02 -1.66
N LEU A 119 7.36 0.18 -1.41
CA LEU A 119 8.18 1.29 -1.86
C LEU A 119 9.28 0.72 -2.73
N ALA A 120 9.40 1.17 -3.97
CA ALA A 120 10.46 0.78 -4.88
C ALA A 120 11.24 2.02 -5.32
N LEU A 121 12.56 1.94 -5.28
CA LEU A 121 13.48 2.95 -5.79
C LEU A 121 14.40 2.29 -6.79
N SER A 122 14.57 2.87 -7.98
CA SER A 122 15.61 2.46 -8.91
C SER A 122 16.35 3.67 -9.45
N VAL A 123 17.67 3.56 -9.52
CA VAL A 123 18.57 4.57 -10.05
C VAL A 123 19.43 3.93 -11.12
N ASP A 124 19.33 4.46 -12.33
CA ASP A 124 20.26 4.16 -13.42
C ASP A 124 21.38 5.20 -13.42
N ALA A 125 22.57 4.79 -13.00
CA ALA A 125 23.79 5.59 -12.96
C ALA A 125 24.76 5.19 -14.08
N HIS A 126 24.24 5.11 -15.32
CA HIS A 126 24.96 4.75 -16.55
C HIS A 126 25.59 3.37 -16.52
N ASP A 127 26.70 3.20 -15.79
CA ASP A 127 27.42 1.94 -15.65
C ASP A 127 26.76 1.05 -14.61
N TRP A 128 26.12 1.65 -13.60
CA TRP A 128 25.51 0.95 -12.48
C TRP A 128 24.00 1.04 -12.50
N PHE A 129 23.34 -0.07 -12.19
CA PHE A 129 21.90 -0.11 -11.94
C PHE A 129 21.66 -0.48 -10.49
N LEU A 130 21.07 0.45 -9.74
CA LEU A 130 20.72 0.27 -8.34
C LEU A 130 19.21 0.15 -8.23
N LYS A 131 18.74 -0.86 -7.49
CA LYS A 131 17.33 -1.03 -7.17
C LYS A 131 17.16 -1.41 -5.70
N GLY A 132 16.43 -0.58 -4.97
CA GLY A 132 15.96 -0.84 -3.62
C GLY A 132 14.46 -1.08 -3.61
N SER A 133 13.97 -2.00 -2.78
CA SER A 133 12.55 -2.12 -2.48
C SER A 133 12.34 -2.44 -1.00
N VAL A 134 11.24 -1.91 -0.47
CA VAL A 134 10.71 -2.24 0.85
C VAL A 134 9.27 -2.69 0.63
N ASP A 135 8.95 -3.91 1.03
CA ASP A 135 7.59 -4.44 0.99
C ASP A 135 7.18 -4.82 2.41
N ALA A 136 6.01 -4.34 2.84
CA ALA A 136 5.42 -4.66 4.13
C ALA A 136 3.97 -5.13 3.95
N GLY A 137 3.59 -6.20 4.64
CA GLY A 137 2.25 -6.74 4.60
C GLY A 137 1.96 -7.70 5.74
N PRO A 138 0.69 -7.88 6.12
CA PRO A 138 0.31 -8.85 7.13
C PRO A 138 0.38 -10.27 6.56
N THR A 139 1.09 -11.16 7.26
CA THR A 139 1.16 -12.59 6.97
C THR A 139 0.45 -13.37 8.08
N LEU A 140 -0.33 -14.39 7.71
CA LEU A 140 -1.01 -15.24 8.67
C LEU A 140 -0.04 -16.32 9.15
N VAL A 141 0.37 -16.25 10.41
CA VAL A 141 1.21 -17.26 11.04
C VAL A 141 0.31 -18.30 11.73
N THR A 142 0.42 -19.55 11.29
CA THR A 142 -0.28 -20.70 11.89
C THR A 142 0.71 -21.56 12.67
N PRO A 143 0.90 -21.31 13.99
CA PRO A 143 1.82 -22.11 14.79
C PRO A 143 1.31 -23.55 14.96
N LEU A 144 2.24 -24.51 15.15
CA LEU A 144 1.94 -25.93 15.40
C LEU A 144 1.09 -26.15 16.66
N SER A 145 1.14 -25.20 17.61
CA SER A 145 0.24 -25.11 18.75
C SER A 145 -0.14 -23.65 19.01
N GLY A 146 -1.44 -23.37 19.15
CA GLY A 146 -1.97 -22.03 19.41
C GLY A 146 -3.00 -21.55 18.40
N ARG A 147 -3.48 -20.31 18.57
CA ARG A 147 -4.40 -19.66 17.62
C ARG A 147 -3.59 -18.97 16.52
N PRO A 148 -4.02 -19.05 15.25
CA PRO A 148 -3.42 -18.26 14.18
C PRO A 148 -3.44 -16.77 14.53
N TYR A 149 -2.35 -16.08 14.26
CA TYR A 149 -2.24 -14.64 14.44
C TYR A 149 -1.64 -14.00 13.20
N TYR A 150 -1.94 -12.72 13.01
CA TYR A 150 -1.33 -11.93 11.95
C TYR A 150 -0.07 -11.25 12.48
N GLU A 151 1.01 -11.40 11.73
CA GLU A 151 2.26 -10.70 11.96
C GLU A 151 2.57 -9.82 10.76
N MET A 152 3.23 -8.68 10.99
CA MET A 152 3.65 -7.81 9.89
C MET A 152 4.99 -8.32 9.37
N ASP A 153 4.98 -8.87 8.15
CA ASP A 153 6.20 -9.22 7.45
C ASP A 153 6.74 -7.97 6.75
N VAL A 154 8.03 -7.69 6.93
CA VAL A 154 8.73 -6.56 6.32
C VAL A 154 9.96 -7.12 5.62
N SER A 155 9.97 -6.95 4.30
CA SER A 155 11.09 -7.35 3.46
C SER A 155 11.77 -6.12 2.88
N PHE A 156 13.09 -6.14 2.85
CA PHE A 156 13.93 -5.13 2.23
C PHE A 156 14.84 -5.80 1.23
N THR A 157 14.94 -5.26 0.02
CA THR A 157 15.86 -5.75 -1.00
C THR A 157 16.66 -4.58 -1.53
N LEU A 158 17.98 -4.73 -1.56
CA LEU A 158 18.88 -3.81 -2.23
C LEU A 158 19.72 -4.61 -3.23
N SER A 159 19.67 -4.21 -4.49
CA SER A 159 20.40 -4.86 -5.57
C SER A 159 21.21 -3.84 -6.34
N VAL A 160 22.46 -4.19 -6.61
CA VAL A 160 23.40 -3.40 -7.39
C VAL A 160 23.92 -4.30 -8.51
N THR A 161 23.74 -3.86 -9.74
CA THR A 161 24.18 -4.58 -10.95
C THR A 161 25.07 -3.67 -11.77
N TRP A 162 26.24 -4.16 -12.16
CA TRP A 162 27.07 -3.48 -13.15
C TRP A 162 26.61 -3.88 -14.55
N LYS A 163 26.35 -2.91 -15.43
CA LYS A 163 25.75 -3.18 -16.75
C LYS A 163 26.71 -3.86 -17.72
N ASP A 164 27.99 -3.50 -17.66
CA ASP A 164 29.00 -3.99 -18.61
C ASP A 164 29.40 -5.46 -18.33
N ILE A 165 29.40 -5.85 -17.05
CA ILE A 165 29.56 -7.25 -16.63
C ILE A 165 28.35 -7.65 -15.79
N SER A 166 27.30 -8.08 -16.49
CA SER A 166 26.05 -8.58 -15.88
C SER A 166 26.19 -9.83 -15.00
N ALA A 167 27.38 -10.45 -14.96
CA ALA A 167 27.73 -11.50 -14.01
C ALA A 167 28.00 -10.98 -12.58
N ILE A 168 28.32 -9.69 -12.42
CA ILE A 168 28.51 -9.07 -11.10
C ILE A 168 27.18 -8.46 -10.66
N LYS A 169 26.38 -9.28 -9.99
CA LYS A 169 25.15 -8.88 -9.29
C LYS A 169 25.37 -9.09 -7.81
N SER A 170 25.30 -8.03 -7.03
CA SER A 170 25.22 -8.12 -5.58
C SER A 170 23.79 -7.79 -5.18
N SER A 171 23.14 -8.71 -4.47
CA SER A 171 21.78 -8.54 -3.98
C SER A 171 21.81 -8.85 -2.50
N ILE A 172 21.35 -7.91 -1.68
CA ILE A 172 21.13 -8.13 -0.26
C ILE A 172 19.62 -8.13 -0.09
N SER A 173 19.08 -9.26 0.36
CA SER A 173 17.67 -9.39 0.70
C SER A 173 17.52 -9.68 2.18
N TYR A 174 16.67 -8.92 2.83
CA TYR A 174 16.25 -9.13 4.21
C TYR A 174 14.78 -9.52 4.21
N SER A 175 14.48 -10.67 4.81
CA SER A 175 13.13 -11.16 5.04
C SER A 175 13.11 -11.77 6.43
N ASP A 176 12.15 -11.35 7.25
CA ASP A 176 11.82 -12.00 8.52
C ASP A 176 13.04 -12.34 9.41
N GLY A 177 13.84 -11.31 9.77
CA GLY A 177 14.95 -11.47 10.72
C GLY A 177 16.23 -12.10 10.17
N SER A 178 16.29 -12.46 8.88
CA SER A 178 17.47 -13.09 8.26
C SER A 178 17.95 -12.33 7.03
N PHE A 179 19.27 -12.21 6.90
CA PHE A 179 19.93 -11.70 5.69
C PHE A 179 20.25 -12.89 4.79
N ASN A 180 19.84 -12.80 3.52
CA ASN A 180 20.23 -13.73 2.48
C ASN A 180 21.04 -12.95 1.42
N ASP A 181 22.26 -13.46 1.18
CA ASP A 181 23.23 -12.99 0.17
C ASP A 181 23.17 -13.81 -1.12
#